data_AF-A0A1N7JEL5-F1
#
_entry.id   AF-A0A1N7JEL5-F1
#
_cell.length_a   1.000
_cell.length_b   1.000
_cell.length_c   1.000
_cell.angle_alpha   90.00
_cell.angle_beta   90.00
_cell.angle_gamma   90.00
#
_symmetry.space_group_name_H-M   'P 1'
#
loop_
_entity.id
_entity.type
_entity.pdbx_description
1 polymer ?
#
loop_
_entity_poly.entity_id
_entity_poly.type
_entity_poly.pdbx_seq_one_letter_code
_entity_poly.pdbx_strand_id
1 'polypeptide(L)'
;MKTSEQFSFSKLENEFLEYSIKQLNQDYIVIQIFYNKSIHSQDSHLIIHLEHKTDIEKLKQKHWIKNAYAEHKVHIHLFYNTQLHHKFESGHPFVEFYCKPSALMYQNEHYGNHLMIDRNWKKFNKKFENYKERFYHDCNLLLSQTREFINAGSFVSVFLSYEKVIRYDLEFLENLYTGSSSDSKNLHERIYYLIRYAPEIQKYFVKQNGKEYYLISLFDKARRSAREDEPMYDNEFFDAVGIVEEGLSSMIEQRLDQLKKQIKKSPLDIAIPNETPNVLADHNDKIIDKAVKIIIKLENIEEIYLFHKAIYGNNITYYLLIIAHNVSNEKLREKQYYLKSKTGKQYDFVLISHDRNWIQQHLYKYQNFFVNIIQGKNRIYASNPYHPKPHWEFPHHPHQDLDDYYKSAKGNALQFLSMVGNENENHQGIPYIFALFFLSFCRTYIFVRLCYMPNYLSFQSLWQLCLYGNPDLIRNQHLYDGFLQKLIPTLEYHKILRHKFTCLDKEVINQMKVLVEKLMNELDELVIEEGLIDKTE
;
A
#
# COMPACT_ATOMS: atom_id res chain seq x y z
N MET A 1 7.61 50.17 -37.24
CA MET A 1 8.27 49.78 -35.97
C MET A 1 7.23 49.86 -34.87
N LYS A 2 6.72 48.73 -34.37
CA LYS A 2 5.95 48.69 -33.12
C LYS A 2 6.96 48.59 -31.99
N THR A 3 7.01 49.62 -31.14
CA THR A 3 7.79 49.65 -29.91
C THR A 3 7.31 48.51 -29.00
N SER A 4 8.21 47.55 -28.73
CA SER A 4 8.05 46.55 -27.69
C SER A 4 8.00 47.26 -26.35
N GLU A 5 6.82 47.53 -25.81
CA GLU A 5 6.66 47.92 -24.41
C GLU A 5 7.35 46.85 -23.55
N GLN A 6 8.37 47.28 -22.81
CA GLN A 6 9.19 46.40 -22.01
C GLN A 6 8.37 45.97 -20.81
N PHE A 7 7.80 44.76 -20.86
CA PHE A 7 7.00 44.20 -19.77
C PHE A 7 7.77 44.29 -18.46
N SER A 8 7.22 45.03 -17.49
CA SER A 8 7.81 45.11 -16.15
C SER A 8 7.40 43.87 -15.35
N PHE A 9 8.36 42.99 -15.09
CA PHE A 9 8.18 41.84 -14.21
C PHE A 9 8.91 42.11 -12.90
N SER A 10 8.32 41.71 -11.77
CA SER A 10 9.08 41.57 -10.53
C SER A 10 10.14 40.48 -10.70
N LYS A 11 11.40 40.77 -10.38
CA LYS A 11 12.54 39.85 -10.57
C LYS A 11 12.30 38.52 -9.83
N LEU A 12 12.35 37.40 -10.54
CA LEU A 12 12.33 36.07 -9.93
C LEU A 12 13.76 35.65 -9.56
N GLU A 13 13.89 34.83 -8.52
CA GLU A 13 15.18 34.18 -8.21
C GLU A 13 15.57 33.13 -9.27
N ASN A 14 14.59 32.61 -10.01
CA ASN A 14 14.79 31.59 -11.04
C ASN A 14 14.75 32.21 -12.44
N GLU A 15 15.94 32.38 -13.03
CA GLU A 15 16.13 32.99 -14.36
C GLU A 15 15.45 32.21 -15.49
N PHE A 16 15.37 30.88 -15.39
CA PHE A 16 14.70 30.03 -16.38
C PHE A 16 13.18 30.26 -16.39
N LEU A 17 12.56 30.34 -15.21
CA LEU A 17 11.14 30.68 -15.10
C LEU A 17 10.87 32.10 -15.58
N GLU A 18 11.75 33.05 -15.29
CA GLU A 18 11.62 34.43 -15.78
C GLU A 18 11.67 34.50 -17.30
N TYR A 19 12.62 33.79 -17.94
CA TYR A 19 12.70 33.69 -19.40
C TYR A 19 11.46 33.04 -20.00
N SER A 20 11.01 31.92 -19.40
CA SER A 20 9.84 31.17 -19.87
C SER A 20 8.55 32.00 -19.79
N ILE A 21 8.38 32.79 -18.72
CA ILE A 21 7.25 33.70 -18.54
C ILE A 21 7.29 34.86 -19.56
N LYS A 22 8.48 35.43 -19.82
CA LYS A 22 8.66 36.48 -20.84
C LYS A 22 8.25 35.97 -22.22
N GLN A 23 8.67 34.76 -22.58
CA GLN A 23 8.28 34.12 -23.84
C GLN A 23 6.77 33.86 -23.89
N LEU A 24 6.16 33.44 -22.77
CA LEU A 24 4.73 33.17 -22.69
C LEU A 24 3.89 34.42 -22.97
N ASN A 25 4.29 35.59 -22.45
CA ASN A 25 3.62 36.86 -22.74
C ASN A 25 3.73 37.32 -24.20
N GLN A 26 4.69 36.80 -24.98
CA GLN A 26 4.81 37.07 -26.41
C GLN A 26 3.91 36.15 -27.24
N ASP A 27 3.81 34.88 -26.82
CA ASP A 27 3.10 33.83 -27.55
C ASP A 27 1.58 33.79 -27.25
N TYR A 28 1.15 34.34 -26.10
CA TYR A 28 -0.21 34.21 -25.59
C TYR A 28 -0.74 35.51 -24.98
N ILE A 29 -2.08 35.66 -24.98
CA ILE A 29 -2.75 36.76 -24.29
C ILE A 29 -2.87 36.42 -22.80
N VAL A 30 -1.89 36.89 -22.03
CA VAL A 30 -1.87 36.80 -20.57
C VAL A 30 -2.50 38.05 -19.97
N ILE A 31 -3.44 37.87 -19.05
CA ILE A 31 -4.10 38.94 -18.32
C ILE A 31 -3.33 39.24 -17.04
N GLN A 32 -3.05 38.21 -16.22
CA GLN A 32 -2.35 38.33 -14.95
C GLN A 32 -1.48 37.10 -14.67
N ILE A 33 -0.41 37.28 -13.90
CA ILE A 33 0.39 36.20 -13.34
C ILE A 33 0.56 36.43 -11.84
N PHE A 34 0.27 35.40 -11.05
CA PHE A 34 0.51 35.42 -9.60
C PHE A 34 1.56 34.38 -9.23
N TYR A 35 2.47 34.73 -8.33
CA TYR A 35 3.49 33.84 -7.82
C TYR A 35 3.51 33.86 -6.30
N ASN A 36 3.38 32.68 -5.71
CA ASN A 36 3.38 32.49 -4.27
C ASN A 36 4.54 31.56 -3.91
N LYS A 37 5.52 32.08 -3.19
CA LYS A 37 6.59 31.31 -2.58
C LYS A 37 6.27 31.15 -1.10
N SER A 38 6.12 29.91 -0.65
CA SER A 38 5.93 29.65 0.79
C SER A 38 7.25 29.91 1.53
N ILE A 39 7.18 30.57 2.69
CA ILE A 39 8.36 30.77 3.55
C ILE A 39 8.76 29.44 4.23
N HIS A 40 7.81 28.50 4.35
CA HIS A 40 7.96 27.25 5.12
C HIS A 40 7.83 25.99 4.27
N SER A 41 7.60 26.11 2.96
CA SER A 41 7.65 24.99 2.01
C SER A 41 8.68 25.30 0.92
N GLN A 42 9.37 24.27 0.44
CA GLN A 42 10.23 24.40 -0.74
C GLN A 42 9.41 24.57 -2.04
N ASP A 43 8.10 24.32 -1.99
CA ASP A 43 7.23 24.41 -3.15
C ASP A 43 6.73 25.85 -3.37
N SER A 44 6.72 26.26 -4.63
CA SER A 44 6.14 27.53 -5.08
C SER A 44 4.97 27.30 -6.04
N HIS A 45 4.05 28.26 -6.10
CA HIS A 45 2.87 28.19 -6.97
C HIS A 45 2.87 29.36 -7.94
N LEU A 46 2.81 29.07 -9.23
CA LEU A 46 2.66 30.04 -10.31
C LEU A 46 1.27 29.88 -10.94
N ILE A 47 0.49 30.95 -10.93
CA ILE A 47 -0.87 31.00 -11.46
C ILE A 47 -0.83 31.89 -12.70
N ILE A 48 -1.21 31.36 -13.85
CA ILE A 48 -1.22 32.07 -15.13
C ILE A 48 -2.67 32.22 -15.58
N HIS A 49 -3.13 33.47 -15.68
CA HIS A 49 -4.47 33.85 -16.10
C HIS A 49 -4.43 34.29 -17.57
N LEU A 50 -5.06 33.49 -18.42
CA LEU A 50 -5.12 33.64 -19.86
C LEU A 50 -6.51 34.08 -20.31
N GLU A 51 -6.61 34.71 -21.47
CA GLU A 51 -7.92 35.05 -22.03
C GLU A 51 -8.67 33.81 -22.55
N HIS A 52 -8.00 32.95 -23.34
CA HIS A 52 -8.66 31.88 -24.07
C HIS A 52 -8.40 30.48 -23.52
N LYS A 53 -9.46 29.66 -23.47
CA LYS A 53 -9.40 28.24 -23.05
C LYS A 53 -8.49 27.39 -23.96
N THR A 54 -8.47 27.66 -25.26
CA THR A 54 -7.67 26.90 -26.24
C THR A 54 -6.17 26.98 -25.99
N ASP A 55 -5.73 28.06 -25.35
CA ASP A 55 -4.31 28.31 -25.09
C ASP A 55 -3.79 27.49 -23.92
N ILE A 56 -4.67 27.18 -22.94
CA ILE A 56 -4.34 26.30 -21.81
C ILE A 56 -3.89 24.93 -22.29
N GLU A 57 -4.64 24.32 -23.21
CA GLU A 57 -4.31 22.97 -23.68
C GLU A 57 -2.99 22.94 -24.46
N LYS A 58 -2.69 24.00 -25.23
CA LYS A 58 -1.39 24.15 -25.89
C LYS A 58 -0.26 24.33 -24.88
N LEU A 59 -0.48 25.15 -23.86
CA LEU A 59 0.50 25.45 -22.81
C LEU A 59 0.83 24.22 -21.96
N LYS A 60 -0.18 23.43 -21.54
CA LYS A 60 0.02 22.18 -20.81
C LYS A 60 0.99 21.21 -21.51
N GLN A 61 1.13 21.30 -22.84
CA GLN A 61 2.02 20.44 -23.61
C GLN A 61 3.49 20.90 -23.63
N LYS A 62 3.77 22.16 -23.27
CA LYS A 62 5.13 22.73 -23.28
C LYS A 62 6.02 22.00 -22.25
N HIS A 63 7.26 21.71 -22.66
CA HIS A 63 8.23 20.94 -21.86
C HIS A 63 8.50 21.58 -20.49
N TRP A 64 8.71 22.89 -20.46
CA TRP A 64 8.99 23.61 -19.21
C TRP A 64 7.81 23.56 -18.22
N ILE A 65 6.55 23.52 -18.70
CA ILE A 65 5.38 23.35 -17.83
C ILE A 65 5.36 21.97 -17.19
N LYS A 66 5.66 20.92 -17.98
CA LYS A 66 5.70 19.54 -17.50
C LYS A 66 6.81 19.31 -16.48
N ASN A 67 7.94 20.00 -16.63
CA ASN A 67 9.13 19.78 -15.81
C ASN A 67 9.31 20.78 -14.66
N ALA A 68 8.55 21.87 -14.61
CA ALA A 68 8.71 22.93 -13.60
C ALA A 68 8.73 22.42 -12.16
N TYR A 69 7.91 21.42 -11.82
CA TYR A 69 7.92 20.84 -10.48
C TYR A 69 9.15 19.95 -10.23
N ALA A 70 9.55 19.14 -11.21
CA ALA A 70 10.68 18.22 -11.08
C ALA A 70 12.02 18.98 -10.99
N GLU A 71 12.18 20.03 -11.81
CA GLU A 71 13.43 20.80 -11.93
C GLU A 71 13.49 21.96 -10.94
N HIS A 72 12.35 22.56 -10.58
CA HIS A 72 12.31 23.83 -9.84
C HIS A 72 11.34 23.87 -8.66
N LYS A 73 10.65 22.76 -8.35
CA LYS A 73 9.63 22.71 -7.27
C LYS A 73 8.53 23.78 -7.44
N VAL A 74 8.18 24.10 -8.68
CA VAL A 74 7.11 25.06 -9.00
C VAL A 74 5.89 24.35 -9.59
N HIS A 75 4.76 24.50 -8.92
CA HIS A 75 3.45 24.09 -9.42
C HIS A 75 2.85 25.17 -10.31
N ILE A 76 2.53 24.80 -11.54
CA ILE A 76 1.93 25.72 -12.52
C ILE A 76 0.44 25.45 -12.63
N HIS A 77 -0.36 26.49 -12.42
CA HIS A 77 -1.82 26.47 -12.49
C HIS A 77 -2.25 27.42 -13.61
N LEU A 78 -3.06 26.92 -14.53
CA LEU A 78 -3.50 27.67 -15.71
C LEU A 78 -5.01 27.89 -15.63
N PHE A 79 -5.44 29.13 -15.75
CA PHE A 79 -6.85 29.51 -15.77
C PHE A 79 -7.17 30.34 -17.00
N TYR A 80 -8.34 30.11 -17.57
CA TYR A 80 -8.90 31.02 -18.56
C TYR A 80 -9.85 31.99 -17.89
N ASN A 81 -10.09 33.12 -18.52
CA ASN A 81 -10.71 34.28 -17.88
C ASN A 81 -12.05 33.98 -17.21
N THR A 82 -13.00 33.38 -17.93
CA THR A 82 -14.33 33.07 -17.39
C THR A 82 -14.28 32.03 -16.26
N GLN A 83 -13.35 31.08 -16.29
CA GLN A 83 -13.17 30.09 -15.22
C GLN A 83 -12.65 30.72 -13.93
N LEU A 84 -11.66 31.59 -14.03
CA LEU A 84 -11.05 32.23 -12.86
C LEU A 84 -12.07 33.13 -12.15
N HIS A 85 -12.79 33.97 -12.92
CA HIS A 85 -13.82 34.86 -12.37
C HIS A 85 -14.97 34.07 -11.74
N HIS A 86 -15.47 33.03 -12.41
CA HIS A 86 -16.52 32.18 -11.83
C HIS A 86 -16.07 31.54 -10.49
N LYS A 87 -14.81 31.09 -10.39
CA LYS A 87 -14.26 30.57 -9.13
C LYS A 87 -14.13 31.66 -8.07
N PHE A 88 -13.70 32.86 -8.44
CA PHE A 88 -13.62 33.97 -7.51
C PHE A 88 -15.00 34.41 -6.98
N GLU A 89 -15.99 34.49 -7.86
CA GLU A 89 -17.37 34.86 -7.55
C GLU A 89 -18.02 33.83 -6.62
N SER A 90 -17.82 32.54 -6.90
CA SER A 90 -18.31 31.42 -6.08
C SER A 90 -17.60 31.27 -4.73
N GLY A 91 -16.55 32.05 -4.48
CA GLY A 91 -15.87 32.06 -3.19
C GLY A 91 -14.83 30.97 -3.04
N HIS A 92 -14.21 30.54 -4.13
CA HIS A 92 -13.28 29.43 -4.14
C HIS A 92 -12.02 29.70 -3.28
N PRO A 93 -11.74 28.90 -2.23
CA PRO A 93 -10.65 29.18 -1.29
C PRO A 93 -9.25 29.23 -1.93
N PHE A 94 -8.96 28.36 -2.90
CA PHE A 94 -7.70 28.39 -3.65
C PHE A 94 -7.46 29.76 -4.33
N VAL A 95 -8.44 30.29 -5.07
CA VAL A 95 -8.31 31.57 -5.77
C VAL A 95 -8.14 32.71 -4.77
N GLU A 96 -8.93 32.70 -3.69
CA GLU A 96 -8.84 33.70 -2.62
C GLU A 96 -7.44 33.76 -1.97
N PHE A 97 -6.79 32.60 -1.83
CA PHE A 97 -5.48 32.52 -1.22
C PHE A 97 -4.35 32.89 -2.20
N TYR A 98 -4.34 32.29 -3.38
CA TYR A 98 -3.20 32.36 -4.31
C TYR A 98 -3.24 33.56 -5.27
N CYS A 99 -4.40 34.19 -5.51
CA CYS A 99 -4.52 35.31 -6.46
C CYS A 99 -4.61 36.67 -5.74
N LYS A 100 -3.92 36.82 -4.60
CA LYS A 100 -3.89 38.07 -3.83
C LYS A 100 -3.03 39.13 -4.53
N PRO A 101 -3.31 40.43 -4.34
CA PRO A 101 -2.48 41.51 -4.89
C PRO A 101 -1.00 41.40 -4.50
N SER A 102 -0.69 40.90 -3.30
CA SER A 102 0.69 40.69 -2.84
C SER A 102 1.47 39.63 -3.63
N ALA A 103 0.77 38.75 -4.35
CA ALA A 103 1.37 37.72 -5.19
C ALA A 103 1.41 38.11 -6.67
N LEU A 104 0.84 39.26 -7.05
CA LEU A 104 0.76 39.71 -8.44
C LEU A 104 2.16 40.06 -8.95
N MET A 105 2.58 39.38 -10.01
CA MET A 105 3.88 39.58 -10.66
C MET A 105 3.79 40.32 -11.99
N TYR A 106 2.68 40.14 -12.69
CA TYR A 106 2.43 40.71 -14.00
C TYR A 106 0.95 40.98 -14.16
N GLN A 107 0.63 42.12 -14.78
CA GLN A 107 -0.71 42.51 -15.15
C GLN A 107 -0.66 43.24 -16.49
N ASN A 108 -1.52 42.85 -17.43
CA ASN A 108 -1.60 43.46 -18.75
C ASN A 108 -2.54 44.67 -18.74
N GLU A 109 -2.00 45.89 -18.62
CA GLU A 109 -2.81 47.12 -18.50
C GLU A 109 -3.85 47.33 -19.61
N HIS A 110 -3.63 46.75 -20.80
CA HIS A 110 -4.55 46.86 -21.94
C HIS A 110 -5.78 45.93 -21.84
N TYR A 111 -5.85 45.06 -20.83
CA TYR A 111 -6.94 44.09 -20.65
C TYR A 111 -7.79 44.39 -19.41
N GLY A 112 -8.99 44.95 -19.59
CA GLY A 112 -9.84 45.42 -18.48
C GLY A 112 -10.43 44.36 -17.53
N ASN A 113 -10.21 43.06 -17.77
CA ASN A 113 -10.80 41.94 -17.01
C ASN A 113 -9.88 41.39 -15.90
N HIS A 114 -9.15 42.27 -15.23
CA HIS A 114 -8.26 41.89 -14.13
C HIS A 114 -9.02 41.35 -12.92
N LEU A 115 -8.50 40.29 -12.32
CA LEU A 115 -8.95 39.82 -11.02
C LEU A 115 -8.37 40.74 -9.93
N MET A 116 -9.26 41.38 -9.17
CA MET A 116 -8.88 42.25 -8.04
C MET A 116 -9.50 41.72 -6.74
N ILE A 117 -8.65 41.18 -5.86
CA ILE A 117 -9.07 40.68 -4.54
C ILE A 117 -8.63 41.70 -3.48
N ASP A 118 -9.55 42.56 -3.04
CA ASP A 118 -9.32 43.56 -1.98
C ASP A 118 -10.00 43.21 -0.65
N ARG A 119 -10.72 42.09 -0.61
CA ARG A 119 -11.62 41.74 0.50
C ARG A 119 -10.86 41.06 1.64
N ASN A 120 -11.18 41.48 2.87
CA ASN A 120 -10.66 40.84 4.09
C ASN A 120 -11.50 39.62 4.49
N TRP A 121 -11.01 38.82 5.46
CA TRP A 121 -11.72 37.63 5.94
C TRP A 121 -13.18 37.91 6.33
N LYS A 122 -13.47 39.05 6.99
CA LYS A 122 -14.85 39.39 7.40
C LYS A 122 -15.80 39.44 6.19
N LYS A 123 -15.34 39.99 5.06
CA LYS A 123 -16.11 40.04 3.81
C LYS A 123 -16.18 38.67 3.10
N PHE A 124 -15.15 37.84 3.21
CA PHE A 124 -15.07 36.54 2.55
C PHE A 124 -15.74 35.39 3.34
N ASN A 125 -15.85 35.49 4.66
CA ASN A 125 -16.29 34.41 5.55
C ASN A 125 -17.60 33.74 5.10
N LYS A 126 -18.62 34.53 4.72
CA LYS A 126 -19.90 33.97 4.24
C LYS A 126 -19.72 33.12 2.98
N LYS A 127 -18.87 33.57 2.04
CA LYS A 127 -18.60 32.80 0.82
C LYS A 127 -17.83 31.52 1.12
N PHE A 128 -16.87 31.57 2.04
CA PHE A 128 -16.14 30.39 2.48
C PHE A 128 -17.05 29.35 3.14
N GLU A 129 -17.89 29.76 4.08
CA GLU A 129 -18.82 28.84 4.75
C GLU A 129 -19.84 28.28 3.75
N ASN A 130 -20.38 29.09 2.83
CA ASN A 130 -21.24 28.57 1.75
C ASN A 130 -20.53 27.54 0.85
N TYR A 131 -19.25 27.74 0.54
CA TYR A 131 -18.46 26.80 -0.25
C TYR A 131 -18.26 25.48 0.51
N LYS A 132 -17.97 25.56 1.81
CA LYS A 132 -17.84 24.41 2.71
C LYS A 132 -19.18 23.68 2.89
N GLU A 133 -20.29 24.38 3.05
CA GLU A 133 -21.63 23.79 3.20
C GLU A 133 -22.06 23.02 1.95
N ARG A 134 -21.74 23.53 0.74
CA ARG A 134 -22.03 22.81 -0.52
C ARG A 134 -21.36 21.44 -0.56
N PHE A 135 -20.09 21.37 -0.13
CA PHE A 135 -19.37 20.10 -0.03
C PHE A 135 -20.13 19.09 0.83
N TYR A 136 -20.45 19.45 2.07
CA TYR A 136 -21.18 18.54 2.95
C TYR A 136 -22.58 18.21 2.44
N HIS A 137 -23.28 19.18 1.84
CA HIS A 137 -24.62 18.94 1.33
C HIS A 137 -24.60 17.87 0.23
N ASP A 138 -23.77 18.05 -0.79
CA ASP A 138 -23.71 17.12 -1.93
C ASP A 138 -23.13 15.76 -1.50
N CYS A 139 -22.08 15.75 -0.67
CA CYS A 139 -21.48 14.53 -0.13
C CYS A 139 -22.51 13.72 0.69
N ASN A 140 -23.24 14.37 1.59
CA ASN A 140 -24.30 13.71 2.37
C ASN A 140 -25.44 13.18 1.50
N LEU A 141 -25.80 13.92 0.43
CA LEU A 141 -26.80 13.46 -0.53
C LEU A 141 -26.33 12.18 -1.23
N LEU A 142 -25.09 12.15 -1.74
CA LEU A 142 -24.54 10.97 -2.39
C LEU A 142 -24.44 9.78 -1.42
N LEU A 143 -23.94 10.00 -0.21
CA LEU A 143 -23.84 8.96 0.83
C LEU A 143 -25.19 8.43 1.28
N SER A 144 -26.23 9.27 1.36
CA SER A 144 -27.59 8.82 1.67
C SER A 144 -28.10 7.82 0.62
N GLN A 145 -27.86 8.09 -0.67
CA GLN A 145 -28.17 7.15 -1.75
C GLN A 145 -27.36 5.86 -1.63
N THR A 146 -26.06 5.95 -1.28
CA THR A 146 -25.24 4.76 -1.07
C THR A 146 -25.81 3.86 0.04
N ARG A 147 -26.23 4.46 1.16
CA ARG A 147 -26.84 3.72 2.29
C ARG A 147 -28.16 3.07 1.90
N GLU A 148 -28.98 3.72 1.08
CA GLU A 148 -30.20 3.10 0.53
C GLU A 148 -29.89 1.86 -0.30
N PHE A 149 -28.85 1.90 -1.15
CA PHE A 149 -28.44 0.73 -1.94
C PHE A 149 -27.85 -0.40 -1.08
N ILE A 150 -27.13 -0.07 -0.01
CA ILE A 150 -26.63 -1.06 0.96
C ILE A 150 -27.81 -1.77 1.61
N ASN A 151 -28.80 -1.01 2.11
CA ASN A 151 -30.00 -1.57 2.75
C ASN A 151 -30.85 -2.41 1.79
N ALA A 152 -30.84 -2.08 0.50
CA ALA A 152 -31.53 -2.84 -0.54
C ALA A 152 -30.77 -4.08 -1.02
N GLY A 153 -29.54 -4.33 -0.54
CA GLY A 153 -28.72 -5.46 -0.98
C GLY A 153 -28.25 -5.38 -2.43
N SER A 154 -28.19 -4.17 -3.02
CA SER A 154 -27.85 -3.98 -4.43
C SER A 154 -26.35 -3.73 -4.62
N PHE A 155 -25.53 -4.79 -4.61
CA PHE A 155 -24.08 -4.66 -4.52
C PHE A 155 -23.44 -3.83 -5.64
N VAL A 156 -23.86 -4.06 -6.88
CA VAL A 156 -23.40 -3.27 -8.04
C VAL A 156 -23.73 -1.79 -7.85
N SER A 157 -24.95 -1.48 -7.40
CA SER A 157 -25.38 -0.09 -7.15
C SER A 157 -24.61 0.57 -6.02
N VAL A 158 -24.23 -0.18 -4.98
CA VAL A 158 -23.37 0.32 -3.89
C VAL A 158 -22.01 0.76 -4.44
N PHE A 159 -21.33 -0.10 -5.21
CA PHE A 159 -20.03 0.24 -5.82
C PHE A 159 -20.12 1.45 -6.77
N LEU A 160 -21.15 1.49 -7.63
CA LEU A 160 -21.35 2.63 -8.54
C LEU A 160 -21.73 3.93 -7.80
N SER A 161 -22.41 3.83 -6.65
CA SER A 161 -22.72 4.98 -5.81
C SER A 161 -21.47 5.50 -5.11
N TYR A 162 -20.65 4.63 -4.53
CA TYR A 162 -19.35 5.00 -3.97
C TYR A 162 -18.39 5.56 -5.01
N GLU A 163 -18.40 5.06 -6.25
CA GLU A 163 -17.61 5.63 -7.33
C GLU A 163 -17.94 7.13 -7.52
N LYS A 164 -19.22 7.50 -7.44
CA LYS A 164 -19.66 8.91 -7.54
C LYS A 164 -19.17 9.73 -6.35
N VAL A 165 -19.26 9.20 -5.14
CA VAL A 165 -18.78 9.87 -3.91
C VAL A 165 -17.27 10.13 -4.01
N ILE A 166 -16.47 9.09 -4.27
CA ILE A 166 -15.01 9.23 -4.41
C ILE A 166 -14.64 10.16 -5.56
N ARG A 167 -15.37 10.11 -6.68
CA ARG A 167 -15.16 11.04 -7.80
C ARG A 167 -15.37 12.49 -7.39
N TYR A 168 -16.42 12.75 -6.60
CA TYR A 168 -16.74 14.08 -6.07
C TYR A 168 -15.68 14.56 -5.08
N ASP A 169 -15.26 13.70 -4.14
CA ASP A 169 -14.25 14.06 -3.14
C ASP A 169 -12.89 14.34 -3.80
N LEU A 170 -12.47 13.52 -4.76
CA LEU A 170 -11.25 13.77 -5.52
C LEU A 170 -11.33 15.06 -6.33
N GLU A 171 -12.50 15.38 -6.91
CA GLU A 171 -12.72 16.66 -7.60
C GLU A 171 -12.59 17.84 -6.66
N PHE A 172 -13.16 17.72 -5.46
CA PHE A 172 -13.11 18.76 -4.46
C PHE A 172 -11.66 18.97 -3.96
N LEU A 173 -10.93 17.88 -3.68
CA LEU A 173 -9.51 17.93 -3.34
C LEU A 173 -8.67 18.57 -4.46
N GLU A 174 -8.85 18.14 -5.70
CA GLU A 174 -8.14 18.72 -6.86
C GLU A 174 -8.37 20.24 -6.95
N ASN A 175 -9.62 20.67 -6.76
CA ASN A 175 -9.98 22.08 -6.71
C ASN A 175 -9.29 22.79 -5.53
N LEU A 176 -9.25 22.22 -4.33
CA LEU A 176 -8.59 22.84 -3.17
C LEU A 176 -7.05 22.95 -3.30
N TYR A 177 -6.41 22.03 -4.01
CA TYR A 177 -4.96 22.01 -4.19
C TYR A 177 -4.46 22.73 -5.45
N THR A 178 -5.27 22.77 -6.51
CA THR A 178 -4.85 23.28 -7.84
C THR A 178 -5.78 24.33 -8.41
N GLY A 179 -6.92 24.55 -7.75
CA GLY A 179 -8.00 25.40 -8.26
C GLY A 179 -8.70 24.83 -9.49
N SER A 180 -8.37 23.64 -9.96
CA SER A 180 -8.98 22.99 -11.13
C SER A 180 -9.22 21.51 -10.90
N SER A 181 -10.15 20.92 -11.64
CA SER A 181 -10.41 19.48 -11.67
C SER A 181 -9.79 18.82 -12.91
N SER A 182 -9.47 17.53 -12.79
CA SER A 182 -8.98 16.69 -13.89
C SER A 182 -10.08 15.76 -14.43
N ASP A 183 -11.25 16.30 -14.76
CA ASP A 183 -12.45 15.50 -15.10
C ASP A 183 -12.31 14.61 -16.34
N SER A 184 -11.35 14.92 -17.22
CA SER A 184 -11.03 14.08 -18.39
C SER A 184 -10.21 12.83 -18.06
N LYS A 185 -9.68 12.73 -16.83
CA LYS A 185 -8.86 11.61 -16.37
C LYS A 185 -9.69 10.57 -15.63
N ASN A 186 -9.24 9.33 -15.66
CA ASN A 186 -9.85 8.28 -14.83
C ASN A 186 -9.44 8.43 -13.35
N LEU A 187 -10.13 7.73 -12.45
CA LEU A 187 -9.89 7.87 -10.99
C LEU A 187 -8.45 7.50 -10.59
N HIS A 188 -7.83 6.50 -11.23
CA HIS A 188 -6.44 6.14 -10.95
C HIS A 188 -5.49 7.30 -11.25
N GLU A 189 -5.62 7.91 -12.44
CA GLU A 189 -4.81 9.03 -12.88
C GLU A 189 -5.02 10.28 -12.01
N ARG A 190 -6.25 10.50 -11.53
CA ARG A 190 -6.59 11.59 -10.60
C ARG A 190 -5.89 11.42 -9.25
N ILE A 191 -5.92 10.20 -8.69
CA ILE A 191 -5.16 9.88 -7.46
C ILE A 191 -3.66 10.11 -7.68
N TYR A 192 -3.08 9.61 -8.78
CA TYR A 192 -1.67 9.85 -9.11
C TYR A 192 -1.30 11.33 -9.25
N TYR A 193 -2.21 12.13 -9.79
CA TYR A 193 -2.03 13.56 -9.91
C TYR A 193 -2.02 14.23 -8.53
N LEU A 194 -2.96 13.87 -7.64
CA LEU A 194 -3.08 14.41 -6.29
C LEU A 194 -1.91 14.06 -5.37
N ILE A 195 -1.27 12.89 -5.54
CA ILE A 195 -0.10 12.47 -4.73
C ILE A 195 1.02 13.54 -4.71
N ARG A 196 1.16 14.34 -5.77
CA ARG A 196 2.17 15.41 -5.85
C ARG A 196 1.90 16.57 -4.89
N TYR A 197 0.64 16.75 -4.48
CA TYR A 197 0.18 17.84 -3.62
C TYR A 197 -0.20 17.35 -2.22
N ALA A 198 -0.70 16.12 -2.12
CA ALA A 198 -1.14 15.48 -0.89
C ALA A 198 -0.66 14.01 -0.87
N PRO A 199 0.64 13.75 -0.61
CA PRO A 199 1.20 12.40 -0.59
C PRO A 199 0.48 11.43 0.35
N GLU A 200 -0.17 11.96 1.39
CA GLU A 200 -0.94 11.23 2.39
C GLU A 200 -2.14 10.47 1.81
N ILE A 201 -2.65 10.85 0.63
CA ILE A 201 -3.71 10.12 -0.07
C ILE A 201 -3.33 8.67 -0.34
N GLN A 202 -2.02 8.37 -0.44
CA GLN A 202 -1.52 7.01 -0.67
C GLN A 202 -1.92 6.03 0.45
N LYS A 203 -2.20 6.52 1.67
CA LYS A 203 -2.62 5.70 2.82
C LYS A 203 -3.93 4.95 2.57
N TYR A 204 -4.74 5.42 1.63
CA TYR A 204 -6.08 4.90 1.38
C TYR A 204 -6.13 3.93 0.20
N PHE A 205 -5.12 3.93 -0.69
CA PHE A 205 -5.19 3.20 -1.95
C PHE A 205 -4.07 2.18 -2.13
N VAL A 206 -4.38 0.90 -1.92
CA VAL A 206 -3.51 -0.21 -2.31
C VAL A 206 -3.38 -0.29 -3.83
N LYS A 207 -2.15 -0.27 -4.33
CA LYS A 207 -1.84 -0.45 -5.76
C LYS A 207 -2.08 -1.89 -6.17
N GLN A 208 -2.82 -2.07 -7.26
CA GLN A 208 -2.95 -3.36 -7.93
C GLN A 208 -1.75 -3.64 -8.85
N ASN A 209 -1.27 -2.59 -9.51
CA ASN A 209 -0.07 -2.62 -10.34
C ASN A 209 0.53 -1.20 -10.43
N GLY A 210 1.49 -0.98 -11.33
CA GLY A 210 2.12 0.33 -11.50
C GLY A 210 1.19 1.47 -11.97
N LYS A 211 -0.04 1.16 -12.40
CA LYS A 211 -1.00 2.14 -12.97
C LYS A 211 -2.37 2.12 -12.30
N GLU A 212 -2.73 1.05 -11.61
CA GLU A 212 -4.08 0.82 -11.10
C GLU A 212 -4.10 0.61 -9.59
N TYR A 213 -5.25 0.91 -8.98
CA TYR A 213 -5.53 0.79 -7.54
C TYR A 213 -6.67 -0.19 -7.37
N TYR A 214 -6.53 -1.09 -6.40
CA TYR A 214 -7.40 -2.25 -6.24
C TYR A 214 -8.90 -1.89 -6.14
N LEU A 215 -9.27 -1.01 -5.20
CA LEU A 215 -10.68 -0.62 -5.01
C LEU A 215 -11.26 0.15 -6.21
N ILE A 216 -10.43 0.92 -6.93
CA ILE A 216 -10.90 1.61 -8.13
C ILE A 216 -11.22 0.61 -9.23
N SER A 217 -10.43 -0.46 -9.37
CA SER A 217 -10.69 -1.54 -10.30
C SER A 217 -11.96 -2.34 -9.94
N LEU A 218 -12.40 -2.36 -8.68
CA LEU A 218 -13.71 -2.90 -8.30
C LEU A 218 -14.88 -2.06 -8.84
N PHE A 219 -14.73 -0.73 -8.95
CA PHE A 219 -15.76 0.12 -9.59
C PHE A 219 -15.87 -0.17 -11.09
N ASP A 220 -14.74 -0.39 -11.77
CA ASP A 220 -14.75 -0.79 -13.18
C ASP A 220 -15.31 -2.21 -13.38
N LYS A 221 -15.12 -3.12 -12.41
CA LYS A 221 -15.82 -4.42 -12.38
C LYS A 221 -17.33 -4.23 -12.23
N ALA A 222 -17.79 -3.43 -11.26
CA ALA A 222 -19.21 -3.14 -11.05
C ALA A 222 -19.87 -2.55 -12.31
N ARG A 223 -19.17 -1.64 -13.02
CA ARG A 223 -19.68 -1.06 -14.27
C ARG A 223 -19.84 -2.08 -15.39
N ARG A 224 -18.96 -3.08 -15.47
CA ARG A 224 -19.08 -4.18 -16.43
C ARG A 224 -20.22 -5.10 -16.05
N SER A 225 -20.31 -5.50 -14.78
CA SER A 225 -21.44 -6.27 -14.23
C SER A 225 -22.79 -5.63 -14.54
N ALA A 226 -22.91 -4.30 -14.41
CA ALA A 226 -24.15 -3.58 -14.74
C ALA A 226 -24.52 -3.57 -16.24
N ARG A 227 -23.56 -3.79 -17.14
CA ARG A 227 -23.77 -3.76 -18.60
C ARG A 227 -23.93 -5.15 -19.20
N GLU A 228 -23.23 -6.12 -18.63
CA GLU A 228 -23.07 -7.48 -19.14
C GLU A 228 -23.87 -8.50 -18.32
N ASP A 229 -24.63 -8.04 -17.31
CA ASP A 229 -25.37 -8.85 -16.34
C ASP A 229 -24.50 -9.92 -15.64
N GLU A 230 -23.19 -9.64 -15.49
CA GLU A 230 -22.27 -10.51 -14.77
C GLU A 230 -22.46 -10.36 -13.25
N PRO A 231 -22.51 -11.47 -12.49
CA PRO A 231 -22.66 -11.40 -11.04
C PRO A 231 -21.42 -10.78 -10.36
N MET A 232 -21.66 -9.96 -9.33
CA MET A 232 -20.62 -9.35 -8.50
C MET A 232 -20.92 -9.66 -7.02
N TYR A 233 -19.98 -10.34 -6.37
CA TYR A 233 -20.05 -10.75 -4.96
C TYR A 233 -18.77 -10.30 -4.26
N ASP A 234 -18.65 -9.01 -4.02
CA ASP A 234 -17.48 -8.39 -3.39
C ASP A 234 -17.93 -7.43 -2.26
N ASN A 235 -19.08 -7.70 -1.63
CA ASN A 235 -19.66 -6.86 -0.59
C ASN A 235 -18.77 -6.78 0.67
N GLU A 236 -17.83 -7.71 0.83
CA GLU A 236 -16.83 -7.70 1.89
C GLU A 236 -15.93 -6.46 1.84
N PHE A 237 -15.85 -5.76 0.71
CA PHE A 237 -15.04 -4.55 0.56
C PHE A 237 -15.80 -3.24 0.82
N PHE A 238 -17.10 -3.26 1.17
CA PHE A 238 -17.86 -2.04 1.42
C PHE A 238 -17.25 -1.19 2.53
N ASP A 239 -16.83 -1.81 3.63
CA ASP A 239 -16.18 -1.11 4.74
C ASP A 239 -14.86 -0.48 4.31
N ALA A 240 -14.07 -1.19 3.50
CA ALA A 240 -12.82 -0.64 2.97
C ALA A 240 -13.06 0.57 2.06
N VAL A 241 -14.11 0.56 1.24
CA VAL A 241 -14.50 1.72 0.43
C VAL A 241 -14.99 2.87 1.32
N GLY A 242 -15.76 2.58 2.37
CA GLY A 242 -16.18 3.57 3.37
C GLY A 242 -14.99 4.24 4.06
N ILE A 243 -13.97 3.47 4.48
CA ILE A 243 -12.74 4.01 5.08
C ILE A 243 -12.00 4.94 4.11
N VAL A 244 -11.99 4.62 2.81
CA VAL A 244 -11.39 5.49 1.79
C VAL A 244 -12.16 6.80 1.68
N GLU A 245 -13.49 6.74 1.63
CA GLU A 245 -14.37 7.91 1.58
C GLU A 245 -14.16 8.82 2.80
N GLU A 246 -14.29 8.27 4.01
CA GLU A 246 -14.04 9.02 5.26
C GLU A 246 -12.63 9.64 5.27
N GLY A 247 -11.65 8.90 4.77
CA GLY A 247 -10.27 9.36 4.64
C GLY A 247 -10.13 10.56 3.70
N LEU A 248 -10.75 10.52 2.53
CA LEU A 248 -10.77 11.63 1.57
C LEU A 248 -11.52 12.84 2.12
N SER A 249 -12.69 12.61 2.74
CA SER A 249 -13.48 13.65 3.38
C SER A 249 -12.68 14.36 4.48
N SER A 250 -11.98 13.61 5.33
CA SER A 250 -11.08 14.18 6.35
C SER A 250 -9.95 15.02 5.74
N MET A 251 -9.36 14.58 4.62
CA MET A 251 -8.35 15.37 3.90
C MET A 251 -8.92 16.71 3.39
N ILE A 252 -10.16 16.70 2.90
CA ILE A 252 -10.86 17.91 2.44
C ILE A 252 -11.04 18.89 3.60
N GLU A 253 -11.53 18.41 4.74
CA GLU A 253 -11.70 19.24 5.94
C GLU A 253 -10.40 19.86 6.41
N GLN A 254 -9.34 19.05 6.51
CA GLN A 254 -8.01 19.52 6.89
C GLN A 254 -7.51 20.60 5.92
N ARG A 255 -7.69 20.39 4.62
CA ARG A 255 -7.26 21.36 3.61
C ARG A 255 -8.06 22.65 3.64
N LEU A 256 -9.39 22.58 3.83
CA LEU A 256 -10.24 23.76 4.03
C LEU A 256 -9.80 24.56 5.25
N ASP A 257 -9.52 23.90 6.37
CA ASP A 257 -9.06 24.55 7.59
C ASP A 257 -7.67 25.19 7.43
N GLN A 258 -6.76 24.54 6.72
CA GLN A 258 -5.47 25.13 6.34
C GLN A 258 -5.65 26.41 5.52
N LEU A 259 -6.45 26.37 4.46
CA LEU A 259 -6.72 27.53 3.61
C LEU A 259 -7.43 28.65 4.39
N LYS A 260 -8.39 28.31 5.25
CA LYS A 260 -9.04 29.27 6.16
C LYS A 260 -8.03 30.01 7.04
N LYS A 261 -7.09 29.28 7.67
CA LYS A 261 -6.03 29.88 8.50
C LYS A 261 -5.10 30.77 7.66
N GLN A 262 -4.73 30.32 6.46
CA GLN A 262 -3.86 31.04 5.52
C GLN A 262 -4.50 32.31 4.94
N ILE A 263 -5.81 32.29 4.68
CA ILE A 263 -6.55 33.46 4.21
C ILE A 263 -6.74 34.48 5.34
N LYS A 264 -6.99 34.01 6.59
CA LYS A 264 -7.15 34.86 7.78
C LYS A 264 -5.88 35.64 8.17
N LYS A 265 -4.68 35.10 7.93
CA LYS A 265 -3.41 35.67 8.40
C LYS A 265 -2.71 36.54 7.34
N SER A 266 -2.17 37.68 7.76
CA SER A 266 -1.14 38.47 7.06
C SER A 266 0.24 37.79 7.24
N PRO A 267 1.20 37.90 6.30
CA PRO A 267 2.28 36.91 6.15
C PRO A 267 3.40 37.11 7.17
N LEU A 268 3.25 36.55 8.38
CA LEU A 268 4.40 36.36 9.28
C LEU A 268 4.32 35.16 10.24
N ASP A 269 3.16 34.53 10.47
CA ASP A 269 3.10 33.42 11.45
C ASP A 269 2.30 32.21 10.94
N ILE A 270 2.93 31.35 10.15
CA ILE A 270 2.42 29.99 9.94
C ILE A 270 3.55 28.99 10.17
N ALA A 271 3.83 28.70 11.44
CA ALA A 271 4.39 27.41 11.79
C ALA A 271 3.38 26.33 11.39
N ILE A 272 3.67 25.62 10.31
CA ILE A 272 3.06 24.31 10.05
C ILE A 272 3.67 23.39 11.11
N PRO A 273 2.86 22.70 11.93
CA PRO A 273 3.40 21.61 12.74
C PRO A 273 3.87 20.54 11.75
N ASN A 274 5.17 20.49 11.49
CA ASN A 274 5.81 19.28 11.01
C ASN A 274 5.81 18.31 12.19
N GLU A 275 4.63 17.81 12.55
CA GLU A 275 4.55 16.59 13.33
C GLU A 275 4.86 15.45 12.37
N THR A 276 6.13 15.07 12.32
CA THR A 276 6.50 13.68 12.10
C THR A 276 6.42 12.96 13.45
N PRO A 277 5.30 12.32 13.82
CA PRO A 277 5.38 11.25 14.79
C PRO A 277 5.78 9.99 14.01
N ASN A 278 7.08 9.86 13.70
CA ASN A 278 7.64 8.52 13.51
C ASN A 278 7.87 7.94 14.91
N VAL A 279 6.79 7.57 15.59
CA VAL A 279 6.88 6.56 16.63
C VAL A 279 6.92 5.22 15.89
N LEU A 280 8.11 4.86 15.42
CA LEU A 280 8.43 3.44 15.30
C LEU A 280 8.30 2.88 16.72
N ALA A 281 7.67 1.71 16.87
CA ALA A 281 7.60 1.07 18.18
C ALA A 281 9.03 1.01 18.75
N ASP A 282 9.21 1.54 19.96
CA ASP A 282 10.52 1.60 20.62
C ASP A 282 10.95 0.17 20.97
N HIS A 283 11.63 -0.48 20.04
CA HIS A 283 12.26 -1.75 20.25
C HIS A 283 13.72 -1.49 20.58
N ASN A 284 14.04 -1.45 21.88
CA ASN A 284 15.41 -1.33 22.40
C ASN A 284 16.26 -2.61 22.14
N ASP A 285 16.08 -3.28 21.00
CA ASP A 285 16.75 -4.52 20.62
C ASP A 285 17.78 -4.27 19.49
N LYS A 286 19.05 -4.14 19.89
CA LYS A 286 20.17 -3.89 18.97
C LYS A 286 20.30 -4.95 17.86
N ILE A 287 19.81 -6.16 18.08
CA ILE A 287 19.85 -7.24 17.08
C ILE A 287 18.81 -6.98 15.98
N ILE A 288 17.63 -6.50 16.36
CA ILE A 288 16.59 -6.07 15.42
C ILE A 288 17.06 -4.87 14.60
N ASP A 289 17.66 -3.86 15.23
CA ASP A 289 18.23 -2.70 14.49
C ASP A 289 19.26 -3.13 13.44
N LYS A 290 20.10 -4.10 13.80
CA LYS A 290 21.09 -4.67 12.88
C LYS A 290 20.42 -5.45 11.76
N ALA A 291 19.37 -6.20 12.07
CA ALA A 291 18.61 -6.97 11.09
C ALA A 291 17.91 -6.04 10.09
N VAL A 292 17.21 -5.00 10.56
CA VAL A 292 16.58 -3.98 9.72
C VAL A 292 17.61 -3.36 8.79
N LYS A 293 18.76 -2.88 9.29
CA LYS A 293 19.83 -2.30 8.47
C LYS A 293 20.36 -3.21 7.36
N ILE A 294 20.30 -4.53 7.56
CA ILE A 294 20.71 -5.52 6.57
C ILE A 294 19.60 -5.79 5.56
N ILE A 295 18.35 -5.90 6.04
CA ILE A 295 17.17 -6.19 5.24
C ILE A 295 16.89 -5.02 4.30
N ILE A 296 16.90 -3.77 4.76
CA ILE A 296 16.62 -2.56 3.95
C ILE A 296 17.58 -2.36 2.77
N LYS A 297 18.69 -3.12 2.70
CA LYS A 297 19.58 -3.16 1.52
C LYS A 297 19.00 -4.00 0.37
N LEU A 298 17.90 -4.71 0.59
CA LEU A 298 17.07 -5.23 -0.50
C LEU A 298 16.34 -4.05 -1.13
N GLU A 299 16.37 -3.97 -2.45
CA GLU A 299 15.62 -2.95 -3.18
C GLU A 299 14.11 -3.14 -2.94
N ASN A 300 13.38 -2.03 -2.92
CA ASN A 300 11.91 -1.98 -2.90
C ASN A 300 11.22 -2.50 -1.63
N ILE A 301 11.84 -2.36 -0.45
CA ILE A 301 11.16 -2.61 0.82
C ILE A 301 10.22 -1.47 1.18
N GLU A 302 8.96 -1.82 1.45
CA GLU A 302 7.94 -0.90 1.94
C GLU A 302 7.94 -0.86 3.46
N GLU A 303 7.70 -1.99 4.12
CA GLU A 303 7.53 -2.08 5.57
C GLU A 303 8.11 -3.40 6.11
N ILE A 304 8.51 -3.40 7.38
CA ILE A 304 8.95 -4.61 8.10
C ILE A 304 8.20 -4.68 9.43
N TYR A 305 7.66 -5.84 9.74
CA TYR A 305 6.93 -6.14 10.96
C TYR A 305 7.61 -7.26 11.75
N LEU A 306 7.94 -7.02 13.02
CA LEU A 306 8.32 -8.05 13.98
C LEU A 306 7.07 -8.57 14.64
N PHE A 307 6.65 -9.78 14.27
CA PHE A 307 5.38 -10.34 14.76
C PHE A 307 5.54 -11.39 15.86
N HIS A 308 6.74 -11.97 16.00
CA HIS A 308 7.03 -12.90 17.08
C HIS A 308 8.51 -12.94 17.44
N LYS A 309 8.80 -13.25 18.70
CA LYS A 309 10.13 -13.50 19.25
C LYS A 309 10.05 -14.74 20.14
N ALA A 310 10.69 -15.82 19.73
CA ALA A 310 10.76 -17.05 20.50
C ALA A 310 12.12 -17.17 21.19
N ILE A 311 12.13 -17.67 22.42
CA ILE A 311 13.36 -17.91 23.20
C ILE A 311 13.37 -19.38 23.61
N TYR A 312 14.36 -20.12 23.13
CA TYR A 312 14.55 -21.54 23.42
C TYR A 312 15.96 -21.78 23.95
N GLY A 313 16.08 -21.92 25.28
CA GLY A 313 17.37 -21.95 25.95
C GLY A 313 18.15 -20.68 25.66
N ASN A 314 19.33 -20.82 25.04
CA ASN A 314 20.18 -19.69 24.66
C ASN A 314 19.90 -19.16 23.24
N ASN A 315 19.00 -19.80 22.48
CA ASN A 315 18.69 -19.41 21.12
C ASN A 315 17.47 -18.50 21.09
N ILE A 316 17.58 -17.38 20.36
CA ILE A 316 16.50 -16.42 20.15
C ILE A 316 16.15 -16.40 18.67
N THR A 317 14.89 -16.60 18.34
CA THR A 317 14.39 -16.59 16.96
C THR A 317 13.43 -15.43 16.74
N TYR A 318 13.75 -14.57 15.78
CA TYR A 318 12.92 -13.43 15.39
C TYR A 318 12.11 -13.75 14.14
N TYR A 319 10.82 -13.44 14.17
CA TYR A 319 9.90 -13.68 13.06
C TYR A 319 9.49 -12.36 12.43
N LEU A 320 9.87 -12.17 11.17
CA LEU A 320 9.70 -10.92 10.44
C LEU A 320 8.81 -11.12 9.20
N LEU A 321 7.78 -10.30 9.06
CA LEU A 321 7.07 -10.09 7.81
C LEU A 321 7.68 -8.88 7.10
N ILE A 322 8.08 -9.06 5.86
CA ILE A 322 8.63 -8.03 4.99
C ILE A 322 7.61 -7.77 3.87
N ILE A 323 7.11 -6.53 3.79
CA ILE A 323 6.31 -6.10 2.66
C ILE A 323 7.26 -5.41 1.68
N ALA A 324 7.46 -6.01 0.52
CA ALA A 324 8.45 -5.55 -0.46
C ALA A 324 8.10 -6.01 -1.87
N HIS A 325 8.48 -5.20 -2.86
CA HIS A 325 8.15 -5.51 -4.25
C HIS A 325 9.16 -6.47 -4.90
N ASN A 326 8.69 -7.56 -5.52
CA ASN A 326 9.50 -8.52 -6.29
C ASN A 326 10.68 -9.14 -5.53
N VAL A 327 10.51 -9.44 -4.23
CA VAL A 327 11.54 -10.14 -3.45
C VAL A 327 11.38 -11.65 -3.61
N SER A 328 12.33 -12.30 -4.29
CA SER A 328 12.32 -13.75 -4.45
C SER A 328 12.71 -14.48 -3.17
N ASN A 329 12.22 -15.72 -3.01
CA ASN A 329 12.56 -16.59 -1.88
C ASN A 329 14.07 -16.89 -1.80
N GLU A 330 14.76 -16.92 -2.93
CA GLU A 330 16.22 -17.12 -2.97
C GLU A 330 16.96 -15.94 -2.34
N LYS A 331 16.62 -14.71 -2.72
CA LYS A 331 17.18 -13.49 -2.12
C LYS A 331 16.87 -13.43 -0.62
N LEU A 332 15.65 -13.80 -0.24
CA LEU A 332 15.24 -13.83 1.16
C LEU A 332 16.07 -14.83 1.97
N ARG A 333 16.28 -16.04 1.43
CA ARG A 333 17.10 -17.09 2.02
C ARG A 333 18.57 -16.67 2.16
N GLU A 334 19.15 -16.08 1.13
CA GLU A 334 20.52 -15.52 1.17
C GLU A 334 20.66 -14.47 2.28
N LYS A 335 19.67 -13.58 2.43
CA LYS A 335 19.66 -12.58 3.50
C LYS A 335 19.51 -13.20 4.88
N GLN A 336 18.67 -14.22 5.03
CA GLN A 336 18.52 -14.95 6.29
C GLN A 336 19.86 -15.59 6.71
N TYR A 337 20.57 -16.25 5.78
CA TYR A 337 21.91 -16.79 6.05
C TYR A 337 22.92 -15.69 6.41
N TYR A 338 22.91 -14.59 5.69
CA TYR A 338 23.78 -13.45 5.97
C TYR A 338 23.50 -12.83 7.35
N LEU A 339 22.22 -12.68 7.74
CA LEU A 339 21.80 -12.21 9.07
C LEU A 339 22.36 -13.10 10.17
N LYS A 340 22.18 -14.43 10.05
CA LYS A 340 22.71 -15.40 11.00
C LYS A 340 24.23 -15.30 11.13
N SER A 341 24.94 -15.16 10.02
CA SER A 341 26.41 -14.99 10.01
C SER A 341 26.88 -13.71 10.72
N LYS A 342 26.06 -12.65 10.73
CA LYS A 342 26.41 -11.34 11.28
C LYS A 342 25.94 -11.12 12.71
N THR A 343 24.93 -11.86 13.17
CA THR A 343 24.34 -11.69 14.50
C THR A 343 24.88 -12.71 15.50
N GLY A 344 25.38 -13.86 15.02
CA GLY A 344 25.96 -14.92 15.84
C GLY A 344 25.04 -16.14 15.91
N LYS A 345 25.59 -17.29 16.34
CA LYS A 345 24.88 -18.58 16.32
C LYS A 345 23.66 -18.64 17.23
N GLN A 346 23.58 -17.77 18.24
CA GLN A 346 22.47 -17.70 19.20
C GLN A 346 21.22 -17.02 18.64
N TYR A 347 21.31 -16.37 17.47
CA TYR A 347 20.17 -15.68 16.85
C TYR A 347 19.80 -16.35 15.53
N ASP A 348 18.51 -16.64 15.38
CA ASP A 348 17.91 -17.09 14.13
C ASP A 348 16.81 -16.14 13.68
N PHE A 349 16.50 -16.18 12.39
CA PHE A 349 15.51 -15.31 11.77
C PHE A 349 14.60 -16.15 10.88
N VAL A 350 13.30 -15.94 10.99
CA VAL A 350 12.29 -16.45 10.06
C VAL A 350 11.77 -15.26 9.27
N LEU A 351 12.11 -15.21 7.99
CA LEU A 351 11.68 -14.14 7.10
C LEU A 351 10.54 -14.64 6.21
N ILE A 352 9.43 -13.91 6.20
CA ILE A 352 8.35 -14.06 5.22
C ILE A 352 8.30 -12.76 4.41
N SER A 353 8.18 -12.86 3.10
CA SER A 353 8.07 -11.69 2.23
C SER A 353 6.92 -11.83 1.25
N HIS A 354 6.16 -10.74 1.07
CA HIS A 354 5.07 -10.64 0.09
C HIS A 354 4.97 -9.24 -0.47
N ASP A 355 4.50 -9.14 -1.72
CA ASP A 355 4.03 -7.89 -2.28
C ASP A 355 2.74 -7.46 -1.58
N ARG A 356 2.54 -6.15 -1.36
CA ARG A 356 1.28 -5.66 -0.77
C ARG A 356 0.06 -6.02 -1.62
N ASN A 357 0.20 -5.94 -2.95
CA ASN A 357 -0.84 -6.39 -3.88
C ASN A 357 -1.13 -7.89 -3.74
N TRP A 358 -0.10 -8.72 -3.53
CA TRP A 358 -0.31 -10.16 -3.33
C TRP A 358 -1.15 -10.39 -2.06
N ILE A 359 -0.83 -9.71 -0.96
CA ILE A 359 -1.63 -9.78 0.28
C ILE A 359 -3.07 -9.36 -0.01
N GLN A 360 -3.28 -8.23 -0.69
CA GLN A 360 -4.61 -7.72 -1.05
C GLN A 360 -5.44 -8.73 -1.87
N GLN A 361 -4.81 -9.44 -2.81
CA GLN A 361 -5.48 -10.42 -3.66
C GLN A 361 -5.79 -11.75 -2.97
N HIS A 362 -5.22 -12.00 -1.79
CA HIS A 362 -5.35 -13.27 -1.06
C HIS A 362 -5.97 -13.11 0.33
N LEU A 363 -6.67 -12.01 0.58
CA LEU A 363 -7.34 -11.76 1.87
C LEU A 363 -8.37 -12.84 2.19
N TYR A 364 -9.20 -13.23 1.23
CA TYR A 364 -10.17 -14.32 1.36
C TYR A 364 -9.62 -15.64 1.95
N LYS A 365 -8.32 -15.94 1.77
CA LYS A 365 -7.67 -17.11 2.41
C LYS A 365 -6.85 -16.75 3.65
N TYR A 366 -6.10 -15.64 3.60
CA TYR A 366 -4.99 -15.39 4.53
C TYR A 366 -5.17 -14.15 5.40
N GLN A 367 -6.32 -13.49 5.38
CA GLN A 367 -6.56 -12.27 6.16
C GLN A 367 -6.29 -12.47 7.65
N ASN A 368 -6.78 -13.56 8.25
CA ASN A 368 -6.58 -13.85 9.67
C ASN A 368 -5.10 -13.86 10.09
N PHE A 369 -4.21 -14.32 9.21
CA PHE A 369 -2.77 -14.26 9.46
C PHE A 369 -2.25 -12.83 9.41
N PHE A 370 -2.55 -12.11 8.33
CA PHE A 370 -1.96 -10.79 8.09
C PHE A 370 -2.51 -9.69 9.01
N VAL A 371 -3.80 -9.72 9.36
CA VAL A 371 -4.42 -8.68 10.21
C VAL A 371 -3.83 -8.65 11.62
N ASN A 372 -3.40 -9.81 12.12
CA ASN A 372 -2.73 -9.95 13.41
C ASN A 372 -1.28 -9.45 13.38
N ILE A 373 -0.63 -9.53 12.22
CA ILE A 373 0.76 -9.14 12.03
C ILE A 373 0.89 -7.65 11.67
N ILE A 374 0.09 -7.16 10.72
CA ILE A 374 0.13 -5.81 10.14
C ILE A 374 -0.55 -4.83 11.09
N GLN A 375 0.09 -4.61 12.24
CA GLN A 375 -0.34 -3.71 13.30
C GLN A 375 0.77 -2.72 13.62
N GLY A 376 0.40 -1.49 14.02
CA GLY A 376 1.37 -0.44 14.35
C GLY A 376 2.39 -0.87 15.40
N LYS A 377 1.95 -1.65 16.41
CA LYS A 377 2.80 -2.18 17.49
C LYS A 377 3.88 -3.16 17.04
N ASN A 378 3.69 -3.81 15.88
CA ASN A 378 4.62 -4.78 15.32
C ASN A 378 5.54 -4.14 14.27
N ARG A 379 5.24 -2.90 13.82
CA ARG A 379 5.97 -2.27 12.71
C ARG A 379 7.29 -1.69 13.20
N ILE A 380 8.39 -2.23 12.68
CA ILE A 380 9.76 -1.85 13.05
C ILE A 380 10.45 -1.00 11.98
N TYR A 381 9.90 -0.94 10.77
CA TYR A 381 10.41 -0.12 9.68
C TYR A 381 9.29 0.23 8.69
N ALA A 382 9.35 1.44 8.12
CA ALA A 382 8.59 1.86 6.96
C ALA A 382 9.45 2.80 6.11
N SER A 383 9.51 2.60 4.79
CA SER A 383 10.26 3.46 3.89
C SER A 383 9.62 4.84 3.67
N ASN A 384 8.30 4.94 3.89
CA ASN A 384 7.56 6.19 3.99
C ASN A 384 6.34 6.00 4.92
N PRO A 385 5.75 7.09 5.46
CA PRO A 385 4.65 7.00 6.42
C PRO A 385 3.26 6.81 5.75
N TYR A 386 3.20 6.72 4.42
CA TYR A 386 1.97 6.76 3.64
C TYR A 386 1.63 5.43 2.96
N HIS A 387 2.30 4.34 3.34
CA HIS A 387 1.95 3.01 2.87
C HIS A 387 0.51 2.65 3.28
N PRO A 388 -0.35 2.21 2.34
CA PRO A 388 -1.73 1.87 2.65
C PRO A 388 -1.80 0.56 3.42
N LYS A 389 -2.74 0.45 4.36
CA LYS A 389 -3.11 -0.87 4.89
C LYS A 389 -3.84 -1.68 3.80
N PRO A 390 -3.74 -3.02 3.81
CA PRO A 390 -4.65 -3.85 3.02
C PRO A 390 -6.11 -3.46 3.30
N HIS A 391 -6.92 -3.48 2.25
CA HIS A 391 -8.36 -3.29 2.30
C HIS A 391 -8.99 -4.58 2.83
N TRP A 392 -9.00 -4.74 4.14
CA TRP A 392 -9.52 -5.93 4.82
C TRP A 392 -10.99 -6.20 4.47
N GLU A 393 -11.33 -7.46 4.27
CA GLU A 393 -12.67 -7.98 4.04
C GLU A 393 -13.49 -7.96 5.34
N PHE A 394 -14.73 -7.45 5.28
CA PHE A 394 -15.67 -7.49 6.39
C PHE A 394 -17.12 -7.68 5.90
N PRO A 395 -17.85 -8.72 6.37
CA PRO A 395 -17.37 -9.81 7.23
C PRO A 395 -16.36 -10.68 6.48
N HIS A 396 -15.37 -11.23 7.21
CA HIS A 396 -14.45 -12.20 6.64
C HIS A 396 -14.95 -13.62 6.90
N HIS A 397 -15.05 -14.39 5.82
CA HIS A 397 -15.41 -15.80 5.87
C HIS A 397 -14.17 -16.63 5.54
N PRO A 398 -13.55 -17.31 6.53
CA PRO A 398 -12.33 -18.06 6.29
C PRO A 398 -12.58 -19.19 5.28
N HIS A 399 -11.93 -19.13 4.12
CA HIS A 399 -11.95 -20.22 3.16
C HIS A 399 -10.82 -21.21 3.47
N GLN A 400 -11.19 -22.43 3.85
CA GLN A 400 -10.28 -23.51 4.18
C GLN A 400 -10.46 -24.69 3.22
N ASP A 401 -9.73 -24.70 2.10
CA ASP A 401 -9.63 -25.87 1.22
C ASP A 401 -8.64 -26.90 1.82
N LEU A 402 -8.87 -27.31 3.07
CA LEU A 402 -7.90 -28.04 3.89
C LEU A 402 -7.79 -29.53 3.54
N ASP A 403 -8.88 -30.12 3.05
CA ASP A 403 -8.98 -31.56 2.75
C ASP A 403 -7.93 -32.02 1.75
N ASP A 404 -7.71 -31.26 0.68
CA ASP A 404 -6.77 -31.64 -0.38
C ASP A 404 -5.31 -31.57 0.10
N TYR A 405 -4.99 -30.58 0.94
CA TYR A 405 -3.65 -30.47 1.54
C TYR A 405 -3.39 -31.59 2.54
N TYR A 406 -4.37 -31.90 3.38
CA TYR A 406 -4.30 -33.03 4.32
C TYR A 406 -4.15 -34.36 3.58
N LYS A 407 -4.99 -34.65 2.58
CA LYS A 407 -4.91 -35.86 1.75
C LYS A 407 -3.54 -35.99 1.10
N SER A 408 -2.96 -34.89 0.62
CA SER A 408 -1.62 -34.89 0.05
C SER A 408 -0.54 -35.24 1.08
N ALA A 409 -0.58 -34.65 2.28
CA ALA A 409 0.36 -34.97 3.36
C ALA A 409 0.26 -36.44 3.79
N LYS A 410 -0.98 -36.94 4.01
CA LYS A 410 -1.26 -38.33 4.36
C LYS A 410 -0.81 -39.31 3.28
N GLY A 411 -1.10 -39.00 2.00
CA GLY A 411 -0.68 -39.82 0.87
C GLY A 411 0.85 -39.96 0.78
N ASN A 412 1.58 -38.85 0.96
CA ASN A 412 3.05 -38.87 0.98
C ASN A 412 3.60 -39.70 2.16
N ALA A 413 2.96 -39.63 3.32
CA ALA A 413 3.34 -40.44 4.48
C ALA A 413 3.14 -41.94 4.22
N LEU A 414 1.98 -42.34 3.71
CA LEU A 414 1.67 -43.73 3.38
C LEU A 414 2.62 -44.28 2.30
N GLN A 415 2.93 -43.45 1.29
CA GLN A 415 3.90 -43.82 0.26
C GLN A 415 5.30 -44.03 0.87
N PHE A 416 5.74 -43.14 1.76
CA PHE A 416 7.01 -43.32 2.47
C PHE A 416 7.04 -44.63 3.27
N LEU A 417 6.01 -44.88 4.08
CA LEU A 417 5.94 -46.05 4.96
C LEU A 417 5.91 -47.36 4.16
N SER A 418 5.19 -47.39 3.03
CA SER A 418 5.15 -48.56 2.15
C SER A 418 6.50 -48.85 1.48
N MET A 419 7.25 -47.81 1.07
CA MET A 419 8.58 -47.98 0.49
C MET A 419 9.61 -48.50 1.50
N VAL A 420 9.58 -47.97 2.73
CA VAL A 420 10.47 -48.42 3.81
C VAL A 420 10.14 -49.82 4.30
N GLY A 421 8.87 -50.22 4.24
CA GLY A 421 8.42 -51.56 4.63
C GLY A 421 8.70 -52.68 3.60
N ASN A 422 9.20 -52.33 2.41
CA ASN A 422 9.49 -53.31 1.36
C ASN A 422 10.86 -53.98 1.57
N GLU A 423 10.93 -55.30 1.47
CA GLU A 423 12.13 -56.12 1.76
C GLU A 423 13.25 -55.97 0.71
N ASN A 424 13.01 -55.28 -0.41
CA ASN A 424 13.90 -55.24 -1.56
C ASN A 424 15.22 -54.45 -1.37
N GLU A 425 15.55 -53.96 -0.16
CA GLU A 425 16.72 -53.15 0.23
C GLU A 425 17.04 -51.94 -0.69
N ASN A 426 16.18 -51.63 -1.66
CA ASN A 426 16.35 -50.53 -2.59
C ASN A 426 15.83 -49.24 -1.97
N HIS A 427 16.73 -48.52 -1.32
CA HIS A 427 16.42 -47.25 -0.66
C HIS A 427 16.49 -46.03 -1.59
N GLN A 428 16.53 -46.23 -2.91
CA GLN A 428 16.49 -45.12 -3.86
C GLN A 428 15.14 -44.40 -3.78
N GLY A 429 15.18 -43.06 -3.77
CA GLY A 429 13.97 -42.24 -3.70
C GLY A 429 13.38 -42.03 -2.30
N ILE A 430 13.70 -42.88 -1.32
CA ILE A 430 13.26 -42.73 0.08
C ILE A 430 13.55 -41.31 0.63
N PRO A 431 14.77 -40.75 0.50
CA PRO A 431 15.03 -39.39 0.98
C PRO A 431 14.18 -38.31 0.30
N TYR A 432 13.84 -38.49 -0.98
CA TYR A 432 13.03 -37.55 -1.75
C TYR A 432 11.57 -37.59 -1.29
N ILE A 433 10.99 -38.79 -1.17
CA ILE A 433 9.62 -38.95 -0.66
C ILE A 433 9.50 -38.45 0.78
N PHE A 434 10.50 -38.71 1.61
CA PHE A 434 10.56 -38.16 2.96
C PHE A 434 10.59 -36.62 2.96
N ALA A 435 11.36 -35.98 2.08
CA ALA A 435 11.39 -34.53 1.95
C ALA A 435 10.06 -33.95 1.45
N LEU A 436 9.39 -34.65 0.53
CA LEU A 436 8.04 -34.28 0.07
C LEU A 436 7.00 -34.40 1.18
N PHE A 437 7.03 -35.50 1.94
CA PHE A 437 6.19 -35.67 3.12
C PHE A 437 6.40 -34.51 4.10
N PHE A 438 7.64 -34.25 4.50
CA PHE A 438 7.94 -33.23 5.51
C PHE A 438 7.54 -31.82 5.04
N LEU A 439 7.71 -31.52 3.75
CA LEU A 439 7.25 -30.27 3.14
C LEU A 439 5.72 -30.16 3.21
N SER A 440 5.01 -31.23 2.84
CA SER A 440 3.56 -31.29 2.81
C SER A 440 2.96 -31.19 4.21
N PHE A 441 3.55 -31.90 5.18
CA PHE A 441 3.22 -31.79 6.59
C PHE A 441 3.36 -30.34 7.07
N CYS A 442 4.54 -29.72 6.91
CA CYS A 442 4.75 -28.36 7.42
C CYS A 442 3.78 -27.36 6.78
N ARG A 443 3.59 -27.42 5.46
CA ARG A 443 2.66 -26.53 4.74
C ARG A 443 1.23 -26.67 5.24
N THR A 444 0.76 -27.91 5.40
CA THR A 444 -0.60 -28.21 5.88
C THR A 444 -0.77 -27.76 7.33
N TYR A 445 0.18 -28.12 8.20
CA TYR A 445 0.15 -27.77 9.62
C TYR A 445 0.13 -26.25 9.85
N ILE A 446 0.99 -25.51 9.14
CA ILE A 446 1.01 -24.03 9.17
C ILE A 446 -0.32 -23.48 8.68
N PHE A 447 -0.86 -24.02 7.59
CA PHE A 447 -2.12 -23.53 7.03
C PHE A 447 -3.30 -23.76 7.99
N VAL A 448 -3.40 -24.92 8.63
CA VAL A 448 -4.41 -25.20 9.66
C VAL A 448 -4.27 -24.24 10.85
N ARG A 449 -3.07 -24.12 11.44
CA ARG A 449 -2.88 -23.33 12.68
C ARG A 449 -2.89 -21.83 12.47
N LEU A 450 -2.39 -21.36 11.32
CA LEU A 450 -2.15 -19.94 11.10
C LEU A 450 -3.07 -19.33 10.05
N CYS A 451 -3.92 -20.13 9.37
CA CYS A 451 -4.67 -19.69 8.19
C CYS A 451 -3.74 -19.03 7.15
N TYR A 452 -2.55 -19.62 6.94
CA TYR A 452 -1.56 -19.08 6.03
C TYR A 452 -0.74 -20.17 5.37
N MET A 453 -0.65 -20.12 4.04
CA MET A 453 0.18 -21.01 3.26
C MET A 453 1.48 -20.30 2.88
N PRO A 454 2.64 -20.69 3.42
CA PRO A 454 3.89 -20.02 3.11
C PRO A 454 4.31 -20.24 1.65
N ASN A 455 4.99 -19.23 1.08
CA ASN A 455 5.76 -19.37 -0.15
C ASN A 455 6.84 -20.46 -0.01
N TYR A 456 7.59 -20.76 -1.07
CA TYR A 456 8.68 -21.74 -1.02
C TYR A 456 9.82 -21.28 -0.09
N LEU A 457 9.64 -21.50 1.21
CA LEU A 457 10.62 -21.26 2.27
C LEU A 457 11.57 -22.45 2.40
N SER A 458 12.64 -22.25 3.18
CA SER A 458 13.50 -23.35 3.63
C SER A 458 12.75 -24.24 4.62
N PHE A 459 13.15 -25.50 4.71
CA PHE A 459 12.61 -26.44 5.69
C PHE A 459 12.81 -25.94 7.14
N GLN A 460 13.91 -25.23 7.40
CA GLN A 460 14.14 -24.61 8.70
C GLN A 460 13.07 -23.56 9.00
N SER A 461 12.80 -22.64 8.06
CA SER A 461 11.80 -21.59 8.26
C SER A 461 10.39 -22.16 8.35
N LEU A 462 10.07 -23.20 7.57
CA LEU A 462 8.80 -23.93 7.68
C LEU A 462 8.63 -24.57 9.06
N TRP A 463 9.63 -25.31 9.54
CA TRP A 463 9.57 -25.91 10.87
C TRP A 463 9.40 -24.87 11.99
N GLN A 464 10.11 -23.75 11.90
CA GLN A 464 9.95 -22.65 12.86
C GLN A 464 8.54 -22.03 12.80
N LEU A 465 7.91 -21.96 11.64
CA LEU A 465 6.51 -21.54 11.54
C LEU A 465 5.54 -22.57 12.15
N CYS A 466 5.83 -23.88 12.05
CA CYS A 466 5.07 -24.89 12.80
C CYS A 466 5.20 -24.68 14.31
N LEU A 467 6.42 -24.42 14.81
CA LEU A 467 6.65 -24.10 16.23
C LEU A 467 5.98 -22.80 16.66
N TYR A 468 5.89 -21.81 15.79
CA TYR A 468 5.14 -20.58 16.06
C TYR A 468 3.63 -20.86 16.18
N GLY A 469 3.06 -21.70 15.31
CA GLY A 469 1.65 -22.09 15.39
C GLY A 469 1.32 -23.09 16.51
N ASN A 470 2.31 -23.86 16.96
CA ASN A 470 2.19 -24.71 18.13
C ASN A 470 3.56 -24.89 18.82
N PRO A 471 3.84 -24.13 19.90
CA PRO A 471 5.08 -24.26 20.64
C PRO A 471 5.31 -25.66 21.23
N ASP A 472 4.24 -26.43 21.53
CA ASP A 472 4.36 -27.77 22.10
C ASP A 472 4.96 -28.79 21.12
N LEU A 473 4.97 -28.52 19.81
CA LEU A 473 5.72 -29.32 18.84
C LEU A 473 7.23 -29.34 19.14
N ILE A 474 7.73 -28.42 19.97
CA ILE A 474 9.10 -28.47 20.47
C ILE A 474 9.36 -29.73 21.29
N ARG A 475 8.33 -30.33 21.90
CA ARG A 475 8.49 -31.62 22.57
C ARG A 475 8.90 -32.66 21.58
N ASN A 476 8.50 -32.60 20.32
CA ASN A 476 9.03 -33.53 19.34
C ASN A 476 10.52 -33.26 19.08
N GLN A 477 11.05 -32.03 19.31
CA GLN A 477 12.42 -31.61 18.99
C GLN A 477 13.53 -32.53 19.55
N HIS A 478 13.30 -33.22 20.69
CA HIS A 478 14.26 -34.21 21.22
C HIS A 478 14.43 -35.44 20.32
N LEU A 479 13.44 -35.81 19.50
CA LEU A 479 13.53 -36.88 18.50
C LEU A 479 14.52 -36.56 17.39
N TYR A 480 15.00 -35.32 17.39
CA TYR A 480 15.80 -34.78 16.35
C TYR A 480 17.14 -34.22 16.85
N ASP A 481 17.41 -34.17 18.15
CA ASP A 481 18.70 -33.67 18.62
C ASP A 481 19.82 -34.61 18.15
N GLY A 482 20.72 -34.09 17.29
CA GLY A 482 21.73 -34.85 16.55
C GLY A 482 21.36 -35.20 15.10
N PHE A 483 20.08 -35.52 14.84
CA PHE A 483 19.55 -35.81 13.50
C PHE A 483 19.14 -34.53 12.74
N LEU A 484 18.45 -33.56 13.36
CA LEU A 484 17.94 -32.32 12.75
C LEU A 484 19.03 -31.43 12.13
N GLN A 485 20.20 -31.34 12.79
CA GLN A 485 21.35 -30.59 12.26
C GLN A 485 21.83 -31.15 10.92
N LYS A 486 21.65 -32.46 10.69
CA LYS A 486 21.90 -33.14 9.40
C LYS A 486 20.64 -33.26 8.55
N LEU A 487 19.44 -33.23 9.15
CA LEU A 487 18.15 -33.43 8.51
C LEU A 487 17.78 -32.24 7.62
N ILE A 488 17.88 -31.01 8.12
CA ILE A 488 17.52 -29.83 7.33
C ILE A 488 18.39 -29.74 6.06
N PRO A 489 19.74 -29.84 6.13
CA PRO A 489 20.55 -29.92 4.92
C PRO A 489 20.18 -31.09 4.00
N THR A 490 19.86 -32.26 4.56
CA THR A 490 19.44 -33.45 3.80
C THR A 490 18.11 -33.20 3.07
N LEU A 491 17.11 -32.66 3.76
CA LEU A 491 15.81 -32.29 3.21
C LEU A 491 15.95 -31.26 2.09
N GLU A 492 16.76 -30.21 2.30
CA GLU A 492 17.05 -29.21 1.27
C GLU A 492 17.73 -29.83 0.04
N TYR A 493 18.69 -30.74 0.26
CA TYR A 493 19.38 -31.43 -0.83
C TYR A 493 18.43 -32.31 -1.66
N HIS A 494 17.50 -33.00 -0.99
CA HIS A 494 16.53 -33.93 -1.58
C HIS A 494 15.17 -33.27 -1.90
N LYS A 495 15.07 -31.94 -1.90
CA LYS A 495 13.88 -31.23 -2.40
C LYS A 495 13.65 -31.44 -3.90
N ILE A 496 14.73 -31.76 -4.63
CA ILE A 496 14.72 -32.09 -6.06
C ILE A 496 15.12 -33.55 -6.19
N LEU A 497 14.42 -34.30 -7.05
CA LEU A 497 14.77 -35.68 -7.35
C LEU A 497 16.15 -35.71 -8.03
N ARG A 498 17.09 -36.46 -7.46
CA ARG A 498 18.45 -36.59 -7.98
C ARG A 498 18.73 -38.04 -8.33
N HIS A 499 19.30 -38.26 -9.51
CA HIS A 499 19.73 -39.58 -9.96
C HIS A 499 21.11 -39.93 -9.39
N LYS A 500 21.20 -40.07 -8.06
CA LYS A 500 22.42 -40.50 -7.36
C LYS A 500 22.11 -41.65 -6.41
N PHE A 501 23.01 -42.63 -6.35
CA PHE A 501 22.94 -43.71 -5.37
C PHE A 501 22.96 -43.10 -3.96
N THR A 502 21.90 -43.36 -3.19
CA THR A 502 21.82 -42.96 -1.79
C THR A 502 21.86 -44.23 -0.95
N CYS A 503 22.93 -44.40 -0.18
CA CYS A 503 23.03 -45.48 0.80
C CYS A 503 22.60 -44.90 2.15
N LEU A 504 21.35 -45.15 2.54
CA LEU A 504 20.87 -44.86 3.89
C LEU A 504 21.05 -46.12 4.74
N ASP A 505 21.62 -45.97 5.93
CA ASP A 505 21.65 -47.04 6.91
C ASP A 505 20.24 -47.31 7.49
N LYS A 506 20.04 -48.51 8.05
CA LYS A 506 18.75 -48.92 8.60
C LYS A 506 18.33 -48.07 9.80
N GLU A 507 19.28 -47.49 10.53
CA GLU A 507 19.02 -46.66 11.70
C GLU A 507 18.38 -45.31 11.30
N VAL A 508 18.92 -44.64 10.29
CA VAL A 508 18.40 -43.41 9.70
C VAL A 508 17.01 -43.62 9.12
N ILE A 509 16.79 -44.73 8.43
CA ILE A 509 15.46 -45.08 7.89
C ILE A 509 14.44 -45.27 9.02
N ASN A 510 14.81 -45.98 10.09
CA ASN A 510 13.95 -46.16 11.26
C ASN A 510 13.64 -44.82 11.96
N GLN A 511 14.62 -43.92 12.06
CA GLN A 511 14.39 -42.58 12.60
C GLN A 511 13.42 -41.76 11.72
N MET A 512 13.58 -41.81 10.40
CA MET A 512 12.64 -41.18 9.47
C MET A 512 11.23 -41.77 9.60
N LYS A 513 11.10 -43.08 9.76
CA LYS A 513 9.81 -43.76 9.98
C LYS A 513 9.11 -43.29 11.24
N VAL A 514 9.81 -43.32 12.39
CA VAL A 514 9.28 -42.83 13.68
C VAL A 514 8.83 -41.37 13.55
N LEU A 515 9.58 -40.56 12.79
CA LEU A 515 9.22 -39.18 12.57
C LEU A 515 7.92 -39.02 11.76
N VAL A 516 7.81 -39.74 10.65
CA VAL A 516 6.62 -39.70 9.79
C VAL A 516 5.38 -40.09 10.58
N GLU A 517 5.46 -41.18 11.36
CA GLU A 517 4.36 -41.66 12.20
C GLU A 517 3.93 -40.61 13.23
N LYS A 518 4.88 -40.02 13.96
CA LYS A 518 4.56 -39.02 14.98
C LYS A 518 3.99 -37.72 14.42
N LEU A 519 4.60 -37.19 13.35
CA LEU A 519 4.09 -35.97 12.72
C LEU A 519 2.74 -36.20 12.06
N MET A 520 2.48 -37.38 11.52
CA MET A 520 1.14 -37.71 11.02
C MET A 520 0.10 -37.76 12.13
N ASN A 521 0.41 -38.38 13.27
CA ASN A 521 -0.51 -38.39 14.41
C ASN A 521 -0.85 -36.96 14.88
N GLU A 522 0.16 -36.09 14.99
CA GLU A 522 -0.03 -34.67 15.34
C GLU A 522 -0.89 -33.92 14.32
N LEU A 523 -0.77 -34.23 13.03
CA LEU A 523 -1.60 -33.64 11.98
C LEU A 523 -3.03 -34.18 12.03
N ASP A 524 -3.20 -35.48 12.23
CA ASP A 524 -4.50 -36.14 12.32
C ASP A 524 -5.31 -35.62 13.51
N GLU A 525 -4.69 -35.55 14.69
CA GLU A 525 -5.32 -34.98 15.90
C GLU A 525 -5.77 -33.54 15.66
N LEU A 526 -4.90 -32.72 15.07
CA LEU A 526 -5.20 -31.32 14.79
C LEU A 526 -6.38 -31.17 13.81
N VAL A 527 -6.39 -31.94 12.73
CA VAL A 527 -7.45 -31.86 11.71
C VAL A 527 -8.80 -32.33 12.28
N ILE A 528 -8.80 -33.30 13.20
CA ILE A 528 -10.00 -33.72 13.95
C ILE A 528 -10.46 -32.64 14.92
N GLU A 529 -9.55 -32.01 15.67
CA GLU A 529 -9.88 -30.93 16.64
C GLU A 529 -10.54 -29.73 15.96
N GLU A 530 -10.05 -29.35 14.79
CA GLU A 530 -10.60 -28.25 13.98
C GLU A 530 -11.87 -28.64 13.22
N GLY A 531 -12.37 -29.88 13.40
CA GLY A 531 -13.64 -30.35 12.86
C GLY A 531 -13.63 -30.63 11.35
N LEU A 532 -12.47 -30.93 10.78
CA LEU A 532 -12.27 -31.10 9.34
C LEU A 532 -12.45 -32.56 8.88
N ILE A 533 -12.35 -33.53 9.79
CA ILE A 533 -12.63 -34.95 9.56
C ILE A 533 -13.45 -35.49 10.74
N ASP A 534 -14.49 -36.26 10.45
CA ASP A 534 -15.26 -36.95 11.49
C ASP A 534 -14.38 -37.98 12.22
N LYS A 535 -14.55 -38.12 13.54
CA LYS A 535 -13.79 -39.07 14.40
C LYS A 535 -13.88 -40.55 14.01
N THR A 536 -14.52 -40.90 12.89
CA THR A 536 -15.00 -42.24 12.55
C THR A 536 -14.49 -42.80 11.20
N GLU A 537 -13.41 -42.27 10.62
CA GLU A 537 -12.69 -42.95 9.50
C GLU A 537 -11.34 -43.55 9.90
#